data_AF-A0AAD2CBW9-F1
#
_entry.id   AF-A0AAD2CBW9-F1
#
_cell.length_a   1.000
_cell.length_b   1.000
_cell.length_c   1.000
_cell.angle_alpha   90.00
_cell.angle_beta   90.00
_cell.angle_gamma   90.00
#
_symmetry.space_group_name_H-M   'P 1'
#
loop_
_entity.id
_entity.type
_entity.pdbx_description
1 polymer ?
#
loop_
_entity_poly.entity_id
_entity_poly.type
_entity_poly.pdbx_seq_one_letter_code
_entity_poly.pdbx_strand_id
1 'polypeptide(L)'
;MMIFTIVSIMVLVIVSPTATLAFHTQRTILSSSSSRSSSCYNDDALTATSALYSNPPSAAKEENVEETPSSSSSSNQNDDNGDLFLSQLASNLNQKVEEAHPSIKEQKEINMDELDMKAKMKQWAGNYDQPAMQAKLQDRIANNPVFLLMYGTCSYCAKVIDALKEYCTASSNGSSIERRNMLIVDLDALGMEKYALRTEVMELFPGHNTIPALWVGGQFIGGYEELQALQNQDGKDQFKILLEEAMKKSAQ
;
A
#
# COMPACT_ATOMS: atom_id res chain seq x y z
N MET A 1 37.71 41.36 -18.30
CA MET A 1 36.73 41.83 -19.31
C MET A 1 35.67 40.75 -19.41
N MET A 2 34.62 40.85 -18.59
CA MET A 2 33.54 39.86 -18.48
C MET A 2 32.27 40.50 -19.05
N ILE A 3 31.74 39.87 -20.10
CA ILE A 3 30.54 40.32 -20.81
C ILE A 3 29.35 39.61 -20.17
N PHE A 4 28.49 40.36 -19.48
CA PHE A 4 27.20 39.89 -19.00
C PHE A 4 26.15 40.13 -20.09
N THR A 5 25.68 39.06 -20.74
CA THR A 5 24.51 39.09 -21.62
C THR A 5 23.24 38.98 -20.78
N ILE A 6 22.48 40.08 -20.71
CA ILE A 6 21.14 40.17 -20.11
C ILE A 6 20.14 39.63 -21.15
N VAL A 7 19.49 38.51 -20.86
CA VAL A 7 18.39 37.97 -21.66
C VAL A 7 17.09 38.63 -21.18
N SER A 8 16.56 39.50 -22.01
CA SER A 8 15.30 40.21 -21.81
C SER A 8 14.13 39.29 -22.16
N ILE A 9 13.36 38.84 -21.17
CA ILE A 9 12.16 38.01 -21.39
C ILE A 9 10.95 38.94 -21.56
N MET A 10 10.42 38.97 -22.78
CA MET A 10 9.15 39.61 -23.12
C MET A 10 7.99 38.77 -22.59
N VAL A 11 7.19 39.32 -21.67
CA VAL A 11 5.96 38.71 -21.16
C VAL A 11 4.82 39.06 -22.12
N LEU A 12 4.35 38.07 -22.87
CA LEU A 12 3.17 38.17 -23.72
C LEU A 12 1.94 37.74 -22.90
N VAL A 13 1.12 38.71 -22.50
CA VAL A 13 -0.16 38.46 -21.82
C VAL A 13 -1.19 38.10 -22.89
N ILE A 14 -1.63 36.83 -22.92
CA ILE A 14 -2.76 36.40 -23.73
C ILE A 14 -3.96 36.23 -22.81
N VAL A 15 -4.95 37.10 -22.99
CA VAL A 15 -6.29 37.02 -22.41
C VAL A 15 -7.13 36.08 -23.26
N SER A 16 -7.77 35.08 -22.66
CA SER A 16 -8.75 34.22 -23.33
C SER A 16 -10.04 34.07 -22.52
N PRO A 17 -11.18 33.84 -23.19
CA PRO A 17 -12.49 34.26 -22.72
C PRO A 17 -13.25 33.19 -21.91
N THR A 18 -14.11 33.70 -21.03
CA THR A 18 -15.17 33.03 -20.29
C THR A 18 -16.16 32.33 -21.22
N ALA A 19 -16.39 31.03 -21.00
CA ALA A 19 -17.54 30.31 -21.53
C ALA A 19 -18.40 29.79 -20.37
N THR A 20 -19.50 30.51 -20.15
CA THR A 20 -20.63 30.16 -19.29
C THR A 20 -21.47 29.09 -19.99
N LEU A 21 -21.80 27.98 -19.31
CA LEU A 21 -22.93 27.14 -19.68
C LEU A 21 -23.57 26.53 -18.43
N ALA A 22 -24.89 26.69 -18.36
CA ALA A 22 -25.76 26.41 -17.24
C ALA A 22 -26.80 25.32 -17.59
N PHE A 23 -27.44 24.80 -16.53
CA PHE A 23 -28.60 23.89 -16.47
C PHE A 23 -28.30 22.41 -16.82
N HIS A 24 -28.84 21.40 -16.12
CA HIS A 24 -30.25 21.24 -15.73
C HIS A 24 -30.44 20.23 -14.57
N THR A 25 -31.37 20.56 -13.69
CA THR A 25 -31.93 19.81 -12.55
C THR A 25 -32.77 18.62 -13.00
N GLN A 26 -32.75 17.47 -12.30
CA GLN A 26 -33.95 16.82 -11.72
C GLN A 26 -33.73 15.48 -10.96
N ARG A 27 -34.41 15.44 -9.80
CA ARG A 27 -35.18 14.34 -9.15
C ARG A 27 -34.51 13.10 -8.53
N THR A 28 -34.44 13.19 -7.20
CA THR A 28 -35.07 12.32 -6.18
C THR A 28 -35.59 10.94 -6.59
N ILE A 29 -35.02 9.89 -6.01
CA ILE A 29 -35.76 8.67 -5.63
C ILE A 29 -35.39 8.32 -4.18
N LEU A 30 -36.41 8.33 -3.32
CA LEU A 30 -36.40 7.73 -1.99
C LEU A 30 -36.38 6.20 -2.13
N SER A 31 -35.45 5.53 -1.44
CA SER A 31 -35.50 4.09 -1.22
C SER A 31 -35.28 3.79 0.25
N SER A 32 -36.12 2.88 0.74
CA SER A 32 -36.38 2.47 2.10
C SER A 32 -35.15 1.95 2.86
N SER A 33 -34.98 2.43 4.08
CA SER A 33 -34.06 1.93 5.09
C SER A 33 -34.50 0.54 5.60
N SER A 34 -33.85 -0.51 5.09
CA SER A 34 -33.73 -1.78 5.79
C SER A 34 -32.49 -1.70 6.68
N SER A 35 -32.70 -1.83 8.00
CA SER A 35 -31.66 -1.94 9.01
C SER A 35 -30.87 -3.24 8.82
N ARG A 36 -29.92 -3.21 7.88
CA ARG A 36 -28.87 -4.20 7.78
C ARG A 36 -27.86 -3.93 8.88
N SER A 37 -27.74 -4.88 9.80
CA SER A 37 -26.58 -5.03 10.69
C SER A 37 -25.30 -4.84 9.86
N SER A 38 -24.60 -3.75 10.13
CA SER A 38 -23.40 -3.31 9.41
C SER A 38 -22.20 -4.14 9.83
N SER A 39 -22.19 -5.43 9.49
CA SER A 39 -21.00 -6.26 9.63
C SER A 39 -19.92 -5.70 8.72
N CYS A 40 -18.80 -5.26 9.29
CA CYS A 40 -17.62 -4.69 8.61
C CYS A 40 -16.89 -5.67 7.68
N TYR A 41 -17.47 -6.85 7.42
CA TYR A 41 -16.95 -7.90 6.55
C TYR A 41 -17.98 -8.29 5.50
N ASN A 42 -17.53 -8.48 4.26
CA ASN A 42 -18.22 -9.36 3.31
C ASN A 42 -17.37 -10.64 3.28
N ASP A 43 -17.96 -11.78 3.65
CA ASP A 43 -17.31 -13.08 3.52
C ASP A 43 -16.96 -13.41 2.04
N ASP A 44 -17.53 -12.67 1.09
CA ASP A 44 -17.37 -12.88 -0.36
C ASP A 44 -16.04 -12.34 -0.95
N ALA A 45 -15.33 -11.43 -0.27
CA ALA A 45 -14.09 -10.83 -0.80
C ALA A 45 -12.89 -11.81 -0.77
N LEU A 46 -12.94 -12.84 0.08
CA LEU A 46 -11.96 -13.93 0.10
C LEU A 46 -12.03 -14.82 -1.14
N THR A 47 -13.11 -14.73 -1.93
CA THR A 47 -13.35 -15.60 -3.09
C THR A 47 -13.12 -14.89 -4.44
N ALA A 48 -13.12 -13.55 -4.47
CA ALA A 48 -13.07 -12.77 -5.71
C ALA A 48 -11.70 -12.79 -6.42
N THR A 49 -10.63 -13.28 -5.77
CA THR A 49 -9.29 -13.37 -6.37
C THR A 49 -9.11 -14.55 -7.32
N SER A 50 -10.04 -15.51 -7.37
CA SER A 50 -9.95 -16.66 -8.29
C SER A 50 -10.49 -16.39 -9.71
N ALA A 51 -11.25 -15.32 -9.94
CA ALA A 51 -11.97 -15.11 -11.21
C ALA A 51 -11.21 -14.33 -12.30
N LEU A 52 -9.97 -13.88 -12.04
CA LEU A 52 -9.15 -13.13 -13.01
C LEU A 52 -7.98 -13.94 -13.61
N TYR A 53 -7.90 -15.24 -13.34
CA TYR A 53 -6.79 -16.08 -13.81
C TYR A 53 -7.23 -16.99 -14.97
N SER A 54 -7.32 -16.41 -16.16
CA SER A 54 -7.16 -17.14 -17.42
C SER A 54 -5.76 -16.85 -17.97
N ASN A 55 -5.03 -17.92 -18.30
CA ASN A 55 -3.63 -17.99 -18.74
C ASN A 55 -3.10 -16.77 -19.53
N PRO A 56 -1.85 -16.32 -19.33
CA PRO A 56 -1.15 -15.54 -20.34
C PRO A 56 -0.90 -16.43 -21.59
N PRO A 57 -1.07 -15.90 -22.81
CA PRO A 57 -0.81 -16.68 -24.02
C PRO A 57 0.68 -17.00 -24.16
N SER A 58 0.94 -18.28 -24.38
CA SER A 58 2.22 -18.86 -24.80
C SER A 58 2.82 -18.13 -26.00
N ALA A 59 4.15 -17.98 -25.93
CA ALA A 59 5.06 -17.40 -26.91
C ALA A 59 4.66 -17.56 -28.40
N ALA A 60 4.69 -16.44 -29.12
CA ALA A 60 4.77 -16.41 -30.58
C ALA A 60 5.75 -15.31 -31.05
N LYS A 61 6.78 -15.79 -31.76
CA LYS A 61 7.62 -15.20 -32.83
C LYS A 61 7.88 -13.69 -32.87
N GLU A 62 9.18 -13.40 -32.86
CA GLU A 62 9.83 -12.15 -33.25
C GLU A 62 9.44 -11.68 -34.66
N GLU A 63 9.01 -10.42 -34.77
CA GLU A 63 9.04 -9.65 -36.01
C GLU A 63 9.56 -8.23 -35.68
N ASN A 64 10.59 -7.83 -36.41
CA ASN A 64 11.30 -6.54 -36.28
C ASN A 64 10.39 -5.37 -36.67
N VAL A 65 10.29 -4.35 -35.80
CA VAL A 65 9.76 -3.03 -36.16
C VAL A 65 10.69 -1.94 -35.62
N GLU A 66 10.96 -1.01 -36.53
CA GLU A 66 11.92 0.10 -36.55
C GLU A 66 11.54 1.25 -35.61
N GLU A 67 12.55 1.83 -34.95
CA GLU A 67 12.43 2.88 -33.92
C GLU A 67 12.06 4.27 -34.49
N THR A 68 11.21 5.01 -33.78
CA THR A 68 11.10 6.48 -33.90
C THR A 68 10.91 7.11 -32.52
N PRO A 69 11.67 8.17 -32.14
CA PRO A 69 11.59 8.77 -30.81
C PRO A 69 10.67 9.99 -30.79
N SER A 70 9.72 10.05 -29.85
CA SER A 70 9.04 11.30 -29.49
C SER A 70 8.82 11.37 -27.98
N SER A 71 9.67 12.18 -27.35
CA SER A 71 9.66 12.55 -25.94
C SER A 71 8.71 13.71 -25.67
N SER A 72 7.77 13.55 -24.73
CA SER A 72 7.12 14.69 -24.06
C SER A 72 6.73 14.30 -22.64
N SER A 73 7.62 14.59 -21.69
CA SER A 73 7.41 14.50 -20.25
C SER A 73 6.79 15.81 -19.73
N SER A 74 5.53 15.77 -19.34
CA SER A 74 4.84 16.85 -18.64
C SER A 74 4.96 16.65 -17.12
N SER A 75 5.83 17.42 -16.48
CA SER A 75 5.97 17.48 -15.02
C SER A 75 4.93 18.46 -14.45
N ASN A 76 3.89 17.92 -13.81
CA ASN A 76 3.01 18.70 -12.93
C ASN A 76 3.71 18.84 -11.57
N GLN A 77 4.18 20.04 -11.26
CA GLN A 77 4.65 20.43 -9.93
C GLN A 77 3.46 20.97 -9.13
N ASN A 78 2.87 20.14 -8.27
CA ASN A 78 1.92 20.58 -7.24
C ASN A 78 2.36 19.98 -5.89
N ASP A 79 2.69 20.88 -4.96
CA ASP A 79 2.62 20.74 -3.50
C ASP A 79 3.46 19.65 -2.79
N ASP A 80 4.79 19.78 -2.87
CA ASP A 80 5.82 18.94 -2.20
C ASP A 80 5.87 19.02 -0.66
N ASN A 81 4.95 19.72 0.02
CA ASN A 81 5.06 19.94 1.48
C ASN A 81 4.40 18.83 2.32
N GLY A 82 3.52 18.00 1.76
CA GLY A 82 2.84 16.92 2.47
C GLY A 82 3.72 15.68 2.71
N ASP A 83 4.55 15.34 1.72
CA ASP A 83 5.40 14.14 1.79
C ASP A 83 6.57 14.30 2.76
N LEU A 84 7.01 15.53 3.04
CA LEU A 84 8.08 15.80 4.00
C LEU A 84 7.66 15.43 5.44
N PHE A 85 6.39 15.68 5.81
CA PHE A 85 5.93 15.36 7.17
C PHE A 85 5.82 13.86 7.39
N LEU A 86 5.24 13.10 6.45
CA LEU A 86 5.11 11.65 6.57
C LEU A 86 6.44 10.92 6.49
N SER A 87 7.35 11.37 5.61
CA SER A 87 8.71 10.82 5.55
C SER A 87 9.48 11.11 6.84
N GLN A 88 9.29 12.28 7.45
CA GLN A 88 9.93 12.62 8.71
C GLN A 88 9.29 11.93 9.91
N LEU A 89 7.97 11.74 9.93
CA LEU A 89 7.27 10.95 10.94
C LEU A 89 7.72 9.48 10.88
N ALA A 90 7.83 8.92 9.66
CA ALA A 90 8.30 7.56 9.42
C ALA A 90 9.79 7.38 9.77
N SER A 91 10.64 8.34 9.41
CA SER A 91 12.04 8.33 9.83
C SER A 91 12.18 8.37 11.34
N ASN A 92 11.34 9.16 12.03
CA ASN A 92 11.33 9.24 13.49
C ASN A 92 10.75 7.97 14.14
N LEU A 93 9.76 7.34 13.51
CA LEU A 93 9.20 6.06 13.94
C LEU A 93 10.23 4.94 13.82
N ASN A 94 10.89 4.79 12.68
CA ASN A 94 11.94 3.79 12.46
C ASN A 94 13.09 3.98 13.45
N GLN A 95 13.55 5.22 13.64
CA GLN A 95 14.61 5.52 14.60
C GLN A 95 14.19 5.22 16.06
N LYS A 96 12.95 5.54 16.45
CA LYS A 96 12.47 5.29 17.82
C LYS A 96 12.12 3.84 18.10
N VAL A 97 11.67 3.08 17.09
CA VAL A 97 11.47 1.63 17.20
C VAL A 97 12.83 0.96 17.41
N GLU A 98 13.88 1.39 16.69
CA GLU A 98 15.25 0.94 16.93
C GLU A 98 15.78 1.30 18.33
N GLU A 99 15.35 2.43 18.91
CA GLU A 99 15.74 2.86 20.26
C GLU A 99 14.96 2.16 21.38
N ALA A 100 13.68 1.85 21.17
CA ALA A 100 12.83 1.16 22.15
C ALA A 100 13.16 -0.34 22.29
N HIS A 101 13.84 -0.92 21.30
CA HIS A 101 14.31 -2.31 21.32
C HIS A 101 15.83 -2.38 21.03
N PRO A 102 16.71 -2.15 22.02
CA PRO A 102 18.16 -2.25 21.83
C PRO A 102 18.63 -3.65 21.37
N SER A 103 17.76 -4.66 21.46
CA SER A 103 17.96 -6.01 20.91
C SER A 103 18.10 -6.07 19.38
N ILE A 104 17.71 -5.02 18.64
CA ILE A 104 17.76 -4.99 17.16
C ILE A 104 19.19 -4.66 16.65
N LYS A 105 19.98 -3.88 17.41
CA LYS A 105 21.33 -3.48 16.99
C LYS A 105 22.37 -4.61 17.07
N GLU A 106 22.01 -5.75 17.66
CA GLU A 106 22.88 -6.93 17.83
C GLU A 106 22.33 -8.18 17.14
N GLN A 107 21.50 -8.02 16.09
CA GLN A 107 21.06 -9.12 15.21
C GLN A 107 21.79 -9.12 13.85
N LYS A 108 23.08 -8.78 13.84
CA LYS A 108 23.94 -8.95 12.65
C LYS A 108 24.53 -10.36 12.53
N GLU A 109 24.17 -11.27 13.44
CA GLU A 109 24.20 -12.70 13.15
C GLU A 109 22.84 -13.06 12.59
N ILE A 110 22.75 -13.13 11.26
CA ILE A 110 21.57 -13.66 10.59
C ILE A 110 21.35 -15.04 11.19
N ASN A 111 20.24 -15.20 11.92
CA ASN A 111 19.93 -16.47 12.55
C ASN A 111 19.85 -17.52 11.43
N MET A 112 20.57 -18.63 11.60
CA MET A 112 20.66 -19.71 10.61
C MET A 112 19.25 -20.18 10.19
N ASP A 113 18.28 -20.07 11.11
CA ASP A 113 16.86 -20.38 10.88
C ASP A 113 16.17 -19.45 9.86
N GLU A 114 16.58 -18.18 9.76
CA GLU A 114 16.02 -17.23 8.78
C GLU A 114 16.51 -17.54 7.37
N LEU A 115 17.81 -17.82 7.21
CA LEU A 115 18.40 -18.24 5.94
C LEU A 115 17.76 -19.53 5.43
N ASP A 116 17.53 -20.49 6.33
CA ASP A 116 16.88 -21.75 6.00
C ASP A 116 15.42 -21.54 5.57
N MET A 117 14.65 -20.70 6.29
CA MET A 117 13.27 -20.40 5.90
C MET A 117 13.20 -19.70 4.54
N LYS A 118 14.05 -18.70 4.29
CA LYS A 118 14.08 -17.98 3.01
C LYS A 118 14.44 -18.92 1.85
N ALA A 119 15.46 -19.77 2.04
CA ALA A 119 15.85 -20.75 1.05
C ALA A 119 14.71 -21.75 0.75
N LYS A 120 13.99 -22.22 1.79
CA LYS A 120 12.81 -23.08 1.63
C LYS A 120 11.67 -22.40 0.89
N MET A 121 11.37 -21.13 1.19
CA MET A 121 10.33 -20.37 0.49
C MET A 121 10.67 -20.22 -0.98
N LYS A 122 11.92 -19.87 -1.30
CA LYS A 122 12.40 -19.78 -2.68
C LYS A 122 12.35 -21.13 -3.40
N GLN A 123 12.70 -22.20 -2.72
CA GLN A 123 12.59 -23.56 -3.26
C GLN A 123 11.13 -23.94 -3.57
N TRP A 124 10.20 -23.64 -2.66
CA TRP A 124 8.77 -23.93 -2.86
C TRP A 124 8.10 -23.03 -3.89
N ALA A 125 8.58 -21.78 -4.04
CA ALA A 125 8.13 -20.88 -5.09
C ALA A 125 8.48 -21.40 -6.49
N GLY A 126 9.56 -22.20 -6.61
CA GLY A 126 10.03 -22.73 -7.88
C GLY A 126 10.50 -21.61 -8.81
N ASN A 127 10.37 -21.83 -10.12
CA ASN A 127 10.64 -20.80 -11.12
C ASN A 127 9.42 -19.89 -11.25
N TYR A 128 9.51 -18.68 -10.72
CA TYR A 128 8.52 -17.63 -10.91
C TYR A 128 9.17 -16.40 -11.54
N ASP A 129 8.36 -15.56 -12.19
CA ASP A 129 8.79 -14.26 -12.70
C ASP A 129 8.95 -13.29 -11.53
N GLN A 130 10.18 -13.18 -11.01
CA GLN A 130 10.52 -12.35 -9.88
C GLN A 130 10.19 -10.86 -10.13
N PRO A 131 10.63 -10.23 -11.24
CA PRO A 131 10.25 -8.85 -11.57
C PRO A 131 8.73 -8.62 -11.57
N ALA A 132 7.96 -9.53 -12.17
CA ALA A 132 6.51 -9.40 -12.20
C ALA A 132 5.88 -9.55 -10.80
N MET A 133 6.37 -10.47 -9.98
CA MET A 133 5.88 -10.65 -8.60
C MET A 133 6.21 -9.45 -7.71
N GLN A 134 7.43 -8.92 -7.83
CA GLN A 134 7.85 -7.74 -7.10
C GLN A 134 7.04 -6.51 -7.51
N ALA A 135 6.82 -6.31 -8.82
CA ALA A 135 5.96 -5.24 -9.33
C ALA A 135 4.52 -5.37 -8.81
N LYS A 136 3.98 -6.59 -8.78
CA LYS A 136 2.65 -6.87 -8.22
C LYS A 136 2.55 -6.56 -6.73
N LEU A 137 3.57 -6.90 -5.95
CA LEU A 137 3.62 -6.57 -4.52
C LEU A 137 3.68 -5.06 -4.30
N GLN A 138 4.55 -4.36 -5.04
CA GLN A 138 4.67 -2.90 -4.99
C GLN A 138 3.38 -2.19 -5.41
N ASP A 139 2.71 -2.67 -6.46
CA ASP A 139 1.41 -2.15 -6.90
C ASP A 139 0.36 -2.26 -5.79
N ARG A 140 0.31 -3.40 -5.09
CA ARG A 140 -0.60 -3.59 -3.95
C ARG A 140 -0.28 -2.65 -2.79
N ILE A 141 1.00 -2.45 -2.49
CA ILE A 141 1.44 -1.53 -1.42
C ILE A 141 1.10 -0.08 -1.79
N ALA A 142 1.33 0.33 -3.04
CA ALA A 142 1.14 1.71 -3.49
C ALA A 142 -0.33 2.10 -3.65
N ASN A 143 -1.16 1.19 -4.17
CA ASN A 143 -2.56 1.49 -4.51
C ASN A 143 -3.56 1.20 -3.39
N ASN A 144 -3.11 0.68 -2.24
CA ASN A 144 -4.00 0.36 -1.12
C ASN A 144 -3.54 1.06 0.16
N PRO A 145 -4.38 1.92 0.75
CA PRO A 145 -4.06 2.64 2.00
C PRO A 145 -3.71 1.72 3.16
N VAL A 146 -4.35 0.55 3.20
CA VAL A 146 -3.97 -0.56 4.08
C VAL A 146 -3.84 -1.80 3.23
N PHE A 147 -2.71 -2.50 3.37
CA PHE A 147 -2.48 -3.78 2.74
C PHE A 147 -2.02 -4.79 3.79
N LEU A 148 -2.65 -5.97 3.82
CA LEU A 148 -2.38 -7.01 4.81
C LEU A 148 -2.22 -8.36 4.13
N LEU A 149 -1.10 -9.03 4.37
CA LEU A 149 -0.91 -10.45 4.08
C LEU A 149 -1.14 -11.29 5.32
N MET A 150 -1.92 -12.37 5.19
CA MET A 150 -2.29 -13.23 6.31
C MET A 150 -2.46 -14.69 5.89
N TYR A 151 -2.58 -15.58 6.89
CA TYR A 151 -3.17 -16.91 6.72
C TYR A 151 -4.49 -16.98 7.49
N GLY A 152 -5.52 -17.61 6.90
CA GLY A 152 -6.85 -17.74 7.52
C GLY A 152 -6.86 -18.42 8.89
N THR A 153 -5.90 -19.31 9.16
CA THR A 153 -5.80 -20.06 10.43
C THR A 153 -4.86 -19.44 11.47
N CYS A 154 -4.24 -18.28 11.16
CA CYS A 154 -3.27 -17.66 12.05
C CYS A 154 -3.93 -16.78 13.12
N SER A 155 -3.68 -17.09 14.40
CA SER A 155 -4.23 -16.33 15.54
C SER A 155 -3.74 -14.88 15.60
N TYR A 156 -2.49 -14.59 15.25
CA TYR A 156 -1.98 -13.22 15.18
C TYR A 156 -2.62 -12.42 14.04
N CYS A 157 -2.93 -13.07 12.91
CA CYS A 157 -3.65 -12.42 11.80
C CYS A 157 -5.05 -12.00 12.22
N ALA A 158 -5.77 -12.86 12.97
CA ALA A 158 -7.08 -12.52 13.51
C ALA A 158 -7.02 -11.28 14.42
N LYS A 159 -5.99 -11.15 15.25
CA LYS A 159 -5.81 -9.98 16.12
C LYS A 159 -5.54 -8.69 15.34
N VAL A 160 -4.73 -8.72 14.28
CA VAL A 160 -4.53 -7.55 13.41
C VAL A 160 -5.82 -7.14 12.72
N ILE A 161 -6.59 -8.12 12.22
CA ILE A 161 -7.91 -7.85 11.63
C ILE A 161 -8.84 -7.20 12.65
N ASP A 162 -8.90 -7.71 13.88
CA ASP A 162 -9.78 -7.16 14.91
C ASP A 162 -9.37 -5.74 15.32
N ALA A 163 -8.07 -5.46 15.42
CA ALA A 163 -7.55 -4.10 15.59
C ALA A 163 -8.00 -3.19 14.44
N LEU A 164 -7.83 -3.61 13.18
CA LEU A 164 -8.28 -2.83 12.01
C LEU A 164 -9.80 -2.56 12.03
N LYS A 165 -10.62 -3.53 12.46
CA LYS A 165 -12.08 -3.37 12.59
C LYS A 165 -12.45 -2.30 13.62
N GLU A 166 -11.71 -2.21 14.72
CA GLU A 166 -11.95 -1.20 15.75
C GLU A 166 -11.89 0.21 15.15
N TYR A 167 -10.87 0.49 14.33
CA TYR A 167 -10.72 1.78 13.64
C TYR A 167 -11.78 2.02 12.56
N CYS A 168 -12.28 0.95 11.92
CA CYS A 168 -13.35 1.07 10.94
C CYS A 168 -14.69 1.48 11.58
N THR A 169 -14.94 1.04 12.82
CA THR A 169 -16.22 1.29 13.52
C THR A 169 -16.23 2.59 14.33
N ALA A 170 -15.07 3.05 14.81
CA ALA A 170 -14.97 4.20 15.73
C ALA A 170 -15.22 5.58 15.09
N SER A 171 -15.29 5.68 13.76
CA SER A 171 -15.48 6.97 13.09
C SER A 171 -16.94 7.42 13.09
N SER A 172 -17.31 8.09 14.17
CA SER A 172 -18.64 8.69 14.42
C SER A 172 -18.78 10.12 13.88
N ASN A 173 -17.70 10.71 13.35
CA ASN A 173 -17.67 12.08 12.82
C ASN A 173 -17.82 12.16 11.29
N GLY A 174 -18.37 11.12 10.64
CA GLY A 174 -18.76 11.16 9.23
C GLY A 174 -17.65 10.82 8.22
N SER A 175 -16.46 10.41 8.67
CA SER A 175 -15.40 9.87 7.79
C SER A 175 -15.15 8.41 8.17
N SER A 176 -16.16 7.54 7.98
CA SER A 176 -15.98 6.10 8.19
C SER A 176 -14.92 5.59 7.23
N ILE A 177 -13.93 4.86 7.75
CA ILE A 177 -12.97 4.15 6.91
C ILE A 177 -13.78 3.17 6.07
N GLU A 178 -13.94 3.49 4.79
CA GLU A 178 -14.62 2.58 3.88
C GLU A 178 -13.73 1.37 3.64
N ARG A 179 -14.31 0.17 3.77
CA ARG A 179 -13.62 -1.11 3.53
C ARG A 179 -12.93 -1.20 2.18
N ARG A 180 -13.40 -0.41 1.20
CA ARG A 180 -12.83 -0.33 -0.15
C ARG A 180 -11.37 0.12 -0.16
N ASN A 181 -10.90 0.71 0.95
CA ASN A 181 -9.56 1.25 1.09
C ASN A 181 -8.60 0.28 1.80
N MET A 182 -9.00 -0.99 2.00
CA MET A 182 -8.14 -2.01 2.60
C MET A 182 -8.09 -3.25 1.73
N LEU A 183 -6.88 -3.70 1.40
CA LEU A 183 -6.63 -4.96 0.71
C LEU A 183 -6.10 -6.01 1.68
N ILE A 184 -6.91 -7.02 1.97
CA ILE A 184 -6.51 -8.17 2.77
C ILE A 184 -6.35 -9.37 1.85
N VAL A 185 -5.17 -9.98 1.86
CA VAL A 185 -4.83 -11.12 1.01
C VAL A 185 -4.55 -12.32 1.89
N ASP A 186 -5.45 -13.30 1.83
CA ASP A 186 -5.26 -14.61 2.44
C ASP A 186 -4.35 -15.47 1.56
N LEU A 187 -3.15 -15.73 2.07
CA LEU A 187 -2.15 -16.53 1.39
C LEU A 187 -2.59 -18.00 1.25
N ASP A 188 -3.51 -18.51 2.07
CA ASP A 188 -4.04 -19.87 1.91
C ASP A 188 -4.90 -20.00 0.64
N ALA A 189 -5.52 -18.90 0.20
CA ALA A 189 -6.33 -18.85 -1.02
C ALA A 189 -5.50 -18.75 -2.32
N LEU A 190 -4.20 -18.43 -2.24
CA LEU A 190 -3.34 -18.18 -3.41
C LEU A 190 -2.65 -19.44 -3.99
N GLY A 191 -2.87 -20.62 -3.41
CA GLY A 191 -2.22 -21.86 -3.88
C GLY A 191 -0.70 -21.79 -3.82
N MET A 192 -0.01 -22.02 -4.95
CA MET A 192 1.47 -21.98 -5.01
C MET A 192 2.03 -20.55 -5.07
N GLU A 193 1.24 -19.57 -5.53
CA GLU A 193 1.67 -18.17 -5.65
C GLU A 193 2.10 -17.58 -4.29
N LYS A 194 1.54 -18.10 -3.19
CA LYS A 194 1.87 -17.66 -1.82
C LYS A 194 3.36 -17.76 -1.49
N TYR A 195 4.07 -18.74 -2.06
CA TYR A 195 5.51 -18.90 -1.79
C TYR A 195 6.34 -17.84 -2.52
N ALA A 196 5.98 -17.51 -3.76
CA ALA A 196 6.62 -16.43 -4.51
C ALA A 196 6.39 -15.08 -3.82
N LEU A 197 5.14 -14.79 -3.44
CA LEU A 197 4.80 -13.54 -2.75
C LEU A 197 5.51 -13.42 -1.38
N ARG A 198 5.55 -14.51 -0.60
CA ARG A 198 6.31 -14.56 0.67
C ARG A 198 7.81 -14.37 0.46
N THR A 199 8.37 -14.96 -0.59
CA THR A 199 9.79 -14.79 -0.94
C THR A 199 10.09 -13.31 -1.19
N GLU A 200 9.28 -12.62 -1.99
CA GLU A 200 9.48 -11.19 -2.27
C GLU A 200 9.34 -10.31 -1.01
N VAL A 201 8.40 -10.62 -0.10
CA VAL A 201 8.31 -9.91 1.19
C VAL A 201 9.59 -10.08 1.99
N MET A 202 10.14 -11.29 2.08
CA MET A 202 11.39 -11.57 2.82
C MET A 202 12.65 -10.99 2.14
N GLU A 203 12.61 -10.75 0.83
CA GLU A 203 13.69 -10.07 0.10
C GLU A 203 13.65 -8.56 0.33
N LEU A 204 12.45 -7.96 0.28
CA LEU A 204 12.27 -6.51 0.41
C LEU A 204 12.32 -6.02 1.87
N PHE A 205 11.92 -6.86 2.83
CA PHE A 205 11.85 -6.52 4.24
C PHE A 205 12.63 -7.56 5.08
N PRO A 206 13.98 -7.50 5.05
CA PRO A 206 14.82 -8.42 5.82
C PRO A 206 14.48 -8.41 7.31
N GLY A 207 14.54 -9.56 7.98
CA GLY A 207 14.13 -9.72 9.38
C GLY A 207 12.63 -10.00 9.57
N HIS A 208 11.80 -9.86 8.54
CA HIS A 208 10.36 -10.11 8.62
C HIS A 208 9.96 -11.36 7.83
N ASN A 209 10.07 -12.52 8.48
CA ASN A 209 9.74 -13.83 7.92
C ASN A 209 8.38 -14.40 8.38
N THR A 210 7.66 -13.66 9.22
CA THR A 210 6.37 -14.06 9.81
C THR A 210 5.18 -13.41 9.10
N ILE A 211 3.98 -13.83 9.48
CA ILE A 211 2.71 -13.15 9.17
C ILE A 211 1.97 -12.95 10.50
N PRO A 212 1.09 -11.94 10.60
CA PRO A 212 0.68 -10.99 9.56
C PRO A 212 1.81 -10.08 9.06
N ALA A 213 1.70 -9.60 7.83
CA ALA A 213 2.56 -8.55 7.29
C ALA A 213 1.66 -7.38 6.86
N LEU A 214 1.79 -6.25 7.54
CA LEU A 214 0.91 -5.09 7.43
C LEU A 214 1.65 -3.90 6.82
N TRP A 215 0.99 -3.23 5.87
CA TRP A 215 1.39 -1.95 5.31
C TRP A 215 0.27 -0.93 5.51
N VAL A 216 0.65 0.31 5.81
CA VAL A 216 -0.26 1.47 5.93
C VAL A 216 0.36 2.66 5.21
N GLY A 217 -0.38 3.29 4.30
CA GLY A 217 0.10 4.44 3.52
C GLY A 217 1.35 4.14 2.69
N GLY A 218 1.48 2.90 2.21
CA GLY A 218 2.67 2.43 1.49
C GLY A 218 3.88 2.10 2.39
N GLN A 219 3.78 2.30 3.71
CA GLN A 219 4.85 2.02 4.66
C GLN A 219 4.65 0.65 5.30
N PHE A 220 5.74 -0.09 5.44
CA PHE A 220 5.72 -1.39 6.12
C PHE A 220 5.69 -1.18 7.64
N ILE A 221 4.67 -1.74 8.29
CA ILE A 221 4.45 -1.63 9.73
C ILE A 221 5.04 -2.84 10.48
N GLY A 222 5.02 -4.02 9.87
CA GLY A 222 5.44 -5.27 10.51
C GLY A 222 4.26 -6.21 10.76
N GLY A 223 4.31 -6.95 11.86
CA GLY A 223 3.27 -7.90 12.28
C GLY A 223 2.40 -7.36 13.41
N TYR A 224 1.92 -8.28 14.25
CA TYR A 224 1.02 -7.92 15.36
C TYR A 224 1.73 -7.20 16.50
N GLU A 225 2.98 -7.57 16.79
CA GLU A 225 3.74 -6.97 17.90
C GLU A 225 4.06 -5.51 17.61
N GLU A 226 4.48 -5.20 16.39
CA GLU A 226 4.75 -3.83 15.94
C GLU A 226 3.48 -3.00 15.89
N LEU A 227 2.37 -3.57 15.41
CA LEU A 227 1.06 -2.91 15.49
C LEU A 227 0.69 -2.56 16.94
N GLN A 228 0.82 -3.52 17.86
CA GLN A 228 0.51 -3.30 19.27
C GLN A 228 1.42 -2.25 19.91
N ALA A 229 2.70 -2.22 19.54
CA ALA A 229 3.63 -1.20 19.98
C ALA A 229 3.17 0.20 19.55
N LEU A 230 2.70 0.37 18.31
CA LEU A 230 2.18 1.64 17.80
C LEU A 230 0.87 2.08 18.47
N GLN A 231 0.00 1.13 18.85
CA GLN A 231 -1.26 1.45 19.56
C GLN A 231 -1.01 2.00 20.98
N ASN A 232 0.12 1.64 21.60
CA ASN A 232 0.43 1.95 23.00
C ASN A 232 1.61 2.92 23.16
N GLN A 233 2.12 3.50 22.08
CA GLN A 233 3.33 4.32 22.11
C GLN A 233 3.09 5.67 22.79
N ASP A 234 3.81 5.93 23.89
CA ASP A 234 3.73 7.19 24.68
C ASP A 234 2.31 7.52 25.16
N GLY A 235 1.46 6.49 25.37
CA GLY A 235 0.04 6.67 25.72
C GLY A 235 -0.80 7.28 24.61
N LYS A 236 -0.29 7.30 23.38
CA LYS A 236 -0.98 7.73 22.16
C LYS A 236 -1.13 6.56 21.21
N ASP A 237 -2.26 6.53 20.54
CA ASP A 237 -2.51 5.58 19.45
C ASP A 237 -1.90 6.12 18.16
N GLN A 238 -0.59 5.91 17.98
CA GLN A 238 0.14 6.36 16.78
C GLN A 238 -0.35 5.62 15.53
N PHE A 239 -0.79 4.37 15.70
CA PHE A 239 -1.37 3.60 14.61
C PHE A 239 -2.62 4.27 14.04
N LYS A 240 -3.50 4.78 14.91
CA LYS A 240 -4.68 5.54 14.48
C LYS A 240 -4.31 6.76 13.63
N ILE A 241 -3.29 7.51 14.03
CA ILE A 241 -2.84 8.71 13.30
C ILE A 241 -2.35 8.32 11.90
N LEU A 242 -1.47 7.32 11.81
CA LEU A 242 -0.96 6.80 10.54
C LEU A 242 -2.10 6.32 9.62
N LEU A 243 -3.07 5.61 10.19
CA LEU A 243 -4.22 5.10 9.45
C LEU A 243 -5.10 6.23 8.91
N GLU A 244 -5.40 7.24 9.73
CA GLU A 244 -6.18 8.41 9.31
C GLU A 244 -5.47 9.21 8.20
N GLU A 245 -4.14 9.38 8.31
CA GLU A 245 -3.33 10.06 7.30
C GLU A 245 -3.28 9.30 5.97
N ALA A 246 -3.05 7.98 6.02
CA ALA A 246 -3.04 7.12 4.84
C ALA A 246 -4.39 7.16 4.10
N MET A 247 -5.49 7.08 4.86
CA MET A 247 -6.85 7.14 4.32
C MET A 247 -7.13 8.51 3.69
N LYS A 248 -6.73 9.60 4.33
CA LYS A 248 -6.88 10.95 3.79
C LYS A 248 -6.11 11.14 2.48
N LYS A 249 -4.87 10.64 2.39
CA LYS A 249 -4.04 10.72 1.17
C LYS A 249 -4.68 9.98 -0.01
N SER A 250 -5.35 8.87 0.26
CA SER A 250 -5.99 8.05 -0.78
C SER A 250 -7.31 8.61 -1.33
N ALA A 251 -7.90 9.59 -0.63
CA ALA A 251 -9.13 10.24 -1.04
C ALA A 251 -8.90 11.45 -1.96
N GLN A 252 -7.64 11.86 -2.15
CA GLN A 252 -7.22 12.98 -3.01
C GLN A 252 -6.88 12.48 -4.41
#